data_AF-A0A2A5BEP2-F1
#
_entry.id   AF-A0A2A5BEP2-F1
#
_cell.length_a   1.000
_cell.length_b   1.000
_cell.length_c   1.000
_cell.angle_alpha   90.00
_cell.angle_beta   90.00
_cell.angle_gamma   90.00
#
_symmetry.space_group_name_H-M   'P 1'
#
loop_
_entity.id
_entity.type
_entity.pdbx_description
1 polymer ?
#
loop_
_entity_poly.entity_id
_entity_poly.type
_entity_poly.pdbx_seq_one_letter_code
_entity_poly.pdbx_strand_id
1 'polypeptide(L)'
;MNKKILITRSQARGAAIVETIIVFPVMLFIGMAILHLGLVYQAKSNLEYAGLMAARMAATRGFYDPFAPPGLRSRFPAFQEEVRCRMVASDPLDAGAACGDAAEIAIVTLIVMRPYFNIFDRWKPAGAACPGQNCFIPNDNLLHRDNTLFNVITPNLDVEQLNIKDANILQLRVTYEYDSGVPFLGTLLSDITLSVVSTVRMQTPATVFPGEGLYFDGFIPGT
;
A
#
# COMPACT_ATOMS: atom_id res chain seq x y z
N MET A 1 14.36 -84.59 -12.79
CA MET A 1 13.07 -83.84 -12.79
C MET A 1 13.42 -82.37 -12.92
N ASN A 2 13.44 -81.83 -14.15
CA ASN A 2 13.98 -80.49 -14.44
C ASN A 2 12.87 -79.44 -14.40
N LYS A 3 12.91 -78.56 -13.39
CA LYS A 3 11.96 -77.45 -13.22
C LYS A 3 12.39 -76.31 -14.15
N LYS A 4 11.71 -76.14 -15.28
CA LYS A 4 11.89 -74.98 -16.17
C LYS A 4 11.31 -73.75 -15.47
N ILE A 5 12.18 -72.82 -15.06
CA ILE A 5 11.78 -71.50 -14.59
C ILE A 5 11.51 -70.64 -15.83
N LEU A 6 10.24 -70.38 -16.11
CA LEU A 6 9.82 -69.46 -17.17
C LEU A 6 9.88 -68.03 -16.62
N ILE A 7 10.90 -67.28 -17.03
CA ILE A 7 11.00 -65.85 -16.77
C ILE A 7 10.21 -65.13 -17.87
N THR A 8 8.94 -64.81 -17.60
CA THR A 8 8.15 -63.92 -18.46
C THR A 8 8.66 -62.50 -18.31
N ARG A 9 9.45 -62.04 -19.29
CA ARG A 9 9.87 -60.65 -19.41
C ARG A 9 8.68 -59.83 -19.94
N SER A 10 7.95 -59.16 -19.04
CA SER A 10 6.87 -58.25 -19.44
C SER A 10 7.47 -57.09 -20.24
N GLN A 11 7.12 -56.98 -21.51
CA GLN A 11 7.49 -55.84 -22.34
C GLN A 11 6.68 -54.60 -21.90
N ALA A 12 7.14 -53.92 -20.85
CA ALA A 12 6.68 -52.58 -20.54
C ALA A 12 7.39 -51.59 -21.48
N ARG A 13 6.92 -51.49 -22.73
CA ARG A 13 7.42 -50.49 -23.70
C ARG A 13 6.25 -49.63 -24.12
N GLY A 14 6.13 -48.42 -23.54
CA GLY A 14 5.21 -47.38 -23.99
C GLY A 14 4.41 -46.69 -22.88
N ALA A 15 3.91 -47.44 -21.89
CA ALA A 15 3.04 -46.88 -20.84
C ALA A 15 3.72 -45.77 -20.03
N ALA A 16 4.98 -45.98 -19.61
CA ALA A 16 5.74 -44.99 -18.85
C ALA A 16 5.99 -43.68 -19.63
N ILE A 17 6.15 -43.75 -20.97
CA ILE A 17 6.38 -42.56 -21.80
C ILE A 17 5.08 -41.75 -21.91
N VAL A 18 3.94 -42.42 -22.12
CA VAL A 18 2.62 -41.76 -22.21
C VAL A 18 2.21 -41.18 -20.87
N GLU A 19 2.46 -41.88 -19.76
CA GLU A 19 2.20 -41.36 -18.42
C GLU A 19 3.06 -40.12 -18.11
N THR A 20 4.35 -40.16 -18.46
CA THR A 20 5.25 -39.02 -18.25
C THR A 20 4.87 -37.82 -19.12
N ILE A 21 4.39 -38.02 -20.36
CA ILE A 21 4.00 -36.92 -21.25
C ILE A 21 2.79 -36.13 -20.71
N ILE A 22 1.93 -36.78 -19.92
CA ILE A 22 0.76 -36.15 -19.29
C ILE A 22 1.14 -35.57 -17.93
N VAL A 23 1.93 -36.29 -17.13
CA VAL A 23 2.30 -35.86 -15.77
C VAL A 23 3.26 -34.68 -15.78
N PHE A 24 4.22 -34.64 -16.72
CA PHE A 24 5.22 -33.59 -16.81
C PHE A 24 4.65 -32.16 -16.93
N PRO A 25 3.74 -31.85 -17.88
CA PRO A 25 3.17 -30.51 -17.99
C PRO A 25 2.32 -30.13 -16.76
N VAL A 26 1.64 -31.10 -16.13
CA VAL A 26 0.87 -30.87 -14.90
C VAL A 26 1.80 -30.48 -13.75
N MET A 27 2.90 -31.21 -13.56
CA MET A 27 3.91 -30.89 -12.54
C MET A 27 4.57 -29.53 -12.79
N LEU A 28 4.89 -29.20 -14.05
CA LEU A 28 5.46 -27.91 -14.40
C LEU A 28 4.48 -26.76 -14.11
N PHE A 29 3.20 -26.94 -14.43
CA PHE A 29 2.17 -25.94 -14.14
C PHE A 29 2.01 -25.70 -12.63
N ILE A 30 2.01 -26.76 -11.82
CA ILE A 30 1.96 -26.66 -10.35
C ILE A 30 3.21 -25.94 -9.82
N GLY A 31 4.40 -26.29 -10.33
CA GLY A 31 5.65 -25.62 -9.95
C GLY A 31 5.61 -24.11 -10.23
N MET A 32 5.16 -23.72 -11.42
CA MET A 32 5.01 -22.31 -11.80
C MET A 32 3.95 -21.58 -10.97
N ALA A 33 2.83 -22.24 -10.64
CA ALA A 33 1.80 -21.68 -9.78
C ALA A 33 2.31 -21.42 -8.35
N ILE A 34 3.09 -22.35 -7.78
CA ILE A 34 3.72 -22.17 -6.46
C ILE A 34 4.71 -21.00 -6.49
N LEU A 35 5.54 -20.90 -7.54
CA LEU A 35 6.47 -19.78 -7.70
C LEU A 35 5.74 -18.44 -7.81
N HIS A 36 4.69 -18.37 -8.62
CA HIS A 36 3.87 -17.17 -8.78
C HIS A 36 3.26 -16.72 -7.44
N LEU A 37 2.68 -17.63 -6.66
CA LEU A 37 2.14 -17.33 -5.33
C LEU A 37 3.23 -16.87 -4.36
N GLY A 38 4.42 -17.46 -4.42
CA GLY A 38 5.57 -17.04 -3.62
C GLY A 38 6.00 -15.60 -3.91
N LEU A 39 6.09 -15.25 -5.19
CA LEU A 39 6.45 -13.90 -5.65
C LEU A 39 5.39 -12.86 -5.24
N VAL A 40 4.11 -13.18 -5.42
CA VAL A 40 3.00 -12.31 -4.98
C VAL A 40 3.02 -12.10 -3.46
N TYR A 41 3.28 -13.15 -2.69
CA TYR A 41 3.37 -13.04 -1.23
C TYR A 41 4.54 -12.15 -0.79
N GLN A 42 5.71 -12.30 -1.42
CA GLN A 42 6.86 -11.45 -1.19
C GLN A 42 6.55 -9.98 -1.52
N ALA A 43 5.95 -9.72 -2.69
CA ALA A 43 5.55 -8.38 -3.11
C ALA A 43 4.56 -7.74 -2.14
N LYS A 44 3.57 -8.50 -1.66
CA LYS A 44 2.61 -8.03 -0.65
C LYS A 44 3.30 -7.65 0.66
N SER A 45 4.21 -8.48 1.16
CA SER A 45 4.96 -8.18 2.39
C SER A 45 5.80 -6.90 2.25
N ASN A 46 6.41 -6.71 1.08
CA ASN A 46 7.18 -5.49 0.80
C ASN A 46 6.28 -4.25 0.69
N LEU A 47 5.08 -4.40 0.11
CA LEU A 47 4.10 -3.32 0.02
C LEU A 47 3.58 -2.90 1.41
N GLU A 48 3.37 -3.84 2.32
CA GLU A 48 2.98 -3.54 3.70
C GLU A 48 4.04 -2.72 4.43
N TYR A 49 5.30 -3.10 4.27
CA TYR A 49 6.42 -2.36 4.82
C TYR A 49 6.58 -0.98 4.18
N ALA A 50 6.46 -0.89 2.86
CA ALA A 50 6.54 0.36 2.11
C ALA A 50 5.41 1.32 2.51
N GLY A 51 4.17 0.82 2.63
CA GLY A 51 3.02 1.61 3.07
C GLY A 51 3.17 2.14 4.50
N LEU A 52 3.77 1.37 5.42
CA LEU A 52 4.07 1.84 6.77
C LEU A 52 5.13 2.95 6.77
N MET A 53 6.17 2.83 5.94
CA MET A 53 7.18 3.87 5.79
C MET A 53 6.60 5.15 5.18
N ALA A 54 5.75 5.03 4.16
CA ALA A 54 5.02 6.15 3.59
C ALA A 54 4.10 6.82 4.63
N ALA A 55 3.38 6.03 5.43
CA ALA A 55 2.54 6.56 6.51
C ALA A 55 3.36 7.27 7.59
N ARG A 56 4.54 6.75 7.93
CA ARG A 56 5.45 7.41 8.88
C ARG A 56 6.01 8.73 8.32
N MET A 57 6.41 8.74 7.05
CA MET A 57 6.86 9.96 6.38
C MET A 57 5.74 10.99 6.30
N ALA A 58 4.53 10.58 5.96
CA ALA A 58 3.37 11.46 5.94
C ALA A 58 3.02 12.01 7.33
N ALA A 59 3.04 11.18 8.38
CA ALA A 59 2.76 11.57 9.75
C ALA A 59 3.80 12.56 10.36
N THR A 60 4.95 12.74 9.72
CA THR A 60 6.02 13.63 10.19
C THR A 60 6.23 14.84 9.28
N ARG A 61 6.06 14.68 7.96
CA ARG A 61 6.36 15.72 6.96
C ARG A 61 5.13 16.43 6.39
N GLY A 62 3.92 15.90 6.57
CA GLY A 62 2.72 16.46 5.93
C GLY A 62 2.57 16.02 4.47
N PHE A 63 1.35 16.13 3.93
CA PHE A 63 1.09 15.89 2.50
C PHE A 63 1.34 17.09 1.60
N TYR A 64 1.64 18.25 2.19
CA TYR A 64 1.64 19.52 1.49
C TYR A 64 2.90 20.32 1.86
N ASP A 65 3.51 20.98 0.88
CA ASP A 65 4.67 21.84 1.09
C ASP A 65 4.25 23.31 0.87
N PRO A 66 4.16 24.13 1.93
CA PRO A 66 3.75 25.52 1.80
C PRO A 66 4.77 26.39 1.05
N PHE A 67 6.01 25.91 0.88
CA PHE A 67 7.09 26.61 0.19
C PHE A 67 7.30 26.12 -1.25
N ALA A 68 6.61 25.06 -1.66
CA ALA A 68 6.73 24.54 -3.02
C ALA A 68 6.05 25.45 -4.06
N PRO A 69 6.59 25.56 -5.28
CA PRO A 69 5.99 26.34 -6.36
C PRO A 69 4.54 25.93 -6.64
N PRO A 70 3.67 26.86 -7.09
CA PRO A 70 2.32 26.53 -7.53
C PRO A 70 2.35 25.37 -8.54
N GLY A 71 1.69 24.26 -8.21
CA GLY A 71 1.69 23.01 -9.00
C GLY A 71 2.51 21.85 -8.41
N LEU A 72 3.49 22.11 -7.54
CA LEU A 72 4.28 21.10 -6.83
C LEU A 72 3.98 21.00 -5.34
N ARG A 73 2.87 21.61 -4.92
CA ARG A 73 2.55 21.78 -3.50
C ARG A 73 2.21 20.48 -2.79
N SER A 74 1.96 19.41 -3.55
CA SER A 74 1.72 18.07 -3.03
C SER A 74 3.03 17.32 -2.78
N ARG A 75 3.14 16.70 -1.60
CA ARG A 75 4.20 15.73 -1.24
C ARG A 75 3.85 14.29 -1.66
N PHE A 76 2.67 14.05 -2.24
CA PHE A 76 2.26 12.73 -2.72
C PHE A 76 3.28 12.06 -3.65
N PRO A 77 3.91 12.76 -4.62
CA PRO A 77 4.92 12.15 -5.48
C PRO A 77 6.12 11.61 -4.71
N ALA A 78 6.59 12.34 -3.68
CA ALA A 78 7.72 11.89 -2.86
C ALA A 78 7.37 10.66 -1.99
N PHE A 79 6.10 10.52 -1.58
CA PHE A 79 5.64 9.31 -0.88
C PHE A 79 5.46 8.14 -1.82
N GLN A 80 4.94 8.37 -3.03
CA GLN A 80 4.84 7.36 -4.07
C GLN A 80 6.21 6.86 -4.49
N GLU A 81 7.19 7.77 -4.64
CA GLU A 81 8.59 7.44 -4.89
C GLU A 81 9.18 6.57 -3.77
N GLU A 82 9.01 6.94 -2.50
CA GLU A 82 9.49 6.13 -1.37
C GLU A 82 8.90 4.70 -1.39
N VAL A 83 7.60 4.58 -1.72
CA VAL A 83 6.97 3.26 -1.88
C VAL A 83 7.56 2.53 -3.09
N ARG A 84 7.68 3.19 -4.25
CA ARG A 84 8.21 2.59 -5.49
C ARG A 84 9.64 2.09 -5.26
N CYS A 85 10.53 2.91 -4.70
CA CYS A 85 11.92 2.53 -4.44
C CYS A 85 12.03 1.27 -3.56
N ARG A 86 11.09 1.06 -2.64
CA ARG A 86 11.03 -0.15 -1.80
C ARG A 86 10.43 -1.35 -2.52
N MET A 87 9.55 -1.09 -3.49
CA MET A 87 8.91 -2.12 -4.31
C MET A 87 9.79 -2.61 -5.47
N VAL A 88 10.80 -1.86 -5.91
CA VAL A 88 11.75 -2.27 -6.97
C VAL A 88 12.34 -3.67 -6.72
N ALA A 89 12.66 -4.01 -5.47
CA ALA A 89 13.19 -5.34 -5.13
C ALA A 89 12.19 -6.50 -5.34
N SER A 90 10.90 -6.19 -5.49
CA SER A 90 9.83 -7.15 -5.75
C SER A 90 9.49 -7.27 -7.23
N ASP A 91 9.96 -6.34 -8.06
CA ASP A 91 9.70 -6.27 -9.48
C ASP A 91 10.84 -6.95 -10.26
N PRO A 92 10.65 -8.20 -10.72
CA PRO A 92 11.71 -8.91 -11.44
C PRO A 92 11.92 -8.40 -12.87
N LEU A 93 10.95 -7.65 -13.42
CA LEU A 93 10.98 -7.18 -14.81
C LEU A 93 11.70 -5.82 -14.92
N ASP A 94 11.76 -5.09 -13.82
CA ASP A 94 12.23 -3.70 -13.80
C ASP A 94 13.39 -3.46 -12.83
N ALA A 95 14.31 -4.42 -12.73
CA ALA A 95 15.46 -4.41 -11.81
C ALA A 95 16.50 -3.28 -12.05
N GLY A 96 16.18 -2.28 -12.89
CA GLY A 96 17.05 -1.16 -13.23
C GLY A 96 16.34 0.20 -13.39
N ALA A 97 15.03 0.31 -13.20
CA ALA A 97 14.36 1.61 -13.27
C ALA A 97 14.78 2.54 -12.14
N ALA A 98 14.91 3.82 -12.48
CA ALA A 98 15.01 4.87 -11.48
C ALA A 98 13.63 5.04 -10.84
N CYS A 99 13.51 4.70 -9.56
CA CYS A 99 12.24 4.78 -8.83
C CYS A 99 11.62 6.19 -8.73
N GLY A 100 12.38 7.23 -9.13
CA GLY A 100 11.91 8.62 -9.21
C GLY A 100 11.33 9.02 -10.58
N ASP A 101 11.27 8.11 -11.56
CA ASP A 101 10.68 8.40 -12.87
C ASP A 101 9.15 8.57 -12.76
N ALA A 102 8.60 9.54 -13.50
CA ALA A 102 7.18 9.87 -13.41
C ALA A 102 6.24 8.73 -13.83
N ALA A 103 6.68 7.87 -14.75
CA ALA A 103 5.94 6.67 -15.16
C ALA A 103 5.90 5.62 -14.04
N GLU A 104 7.02 5.46 -13.33
CA GLU A 104 7.17 4.50 -12.23
C GLU A 104 6.37 4.92 -10.98
N ILE A 105 6.33 6.22 -10.72
CA ILE A 105 5.50 6.82 -9.67
C ILE A 105 4.00 6.61 -9.95
N ALA A 106 3.58 6.59 -11.23
CA ALA A 106 2.18 6.43 -11.61
C ALA A 106 1.61 5.03 -11.30
N ILE A 107 2.48 4.01 -11.18
CA ILE A 107 2.12 2.64 -10.80
C ILE A 107 1.64 2.58 -9.33
N VAL A 108 2.10 3.52 -8.49
CA VAL A 108 1.74 3.60 -7.08
C VAL A 108 0.60 4.61 -6.90
N THR A 109 -0.56 4.14 -6.46
CA THR A 109 -1.67 5.02 -6.07
C THR A 109 -1.73 5.16 -4.55
N LEU A 110 -1.61 6.38 -4.03
CA LEU A 110 -1.69 6.68 -2.61
C LEU A 110 -2.92 7.54 -2.30
N ILE A 111 -3.76 7.08 -1.38
CA ILE A 111 -4.98 7.76 -0.95
C ILE A 111 -4.98 7.92 0.57
N VAL A 112 -5.24 9.13 1.05
CA VAL A 112 -5.42 9.42 2.47
C VAL A 112 -6.86 9.10 2.84
N MET A 113 -7.05 8.13 3.73
CA MET A 113 -8.37 7.73 4.24
C MET A 113 -8.76 8.55 5.46
N ARG A 114 -7.81 8.83 6.36
CA ARG A 114 -7.98 9.67 7.55
C ARG A 114 -6.72 10.48 7.81
N PRO A 115 -6.83 11.75 8.26
CA PRO A 115 -8.06 12.47 8.58
C PRO A 115 -8.75 12.96 7.30
N TYR A 116 -10.07 13.13 7.32
CA TYR A 116 -10.83 13.74 6.23
C TYR A 116 -11.35 15.12 6.63
N PHE A 117 -11.63 15.99 5.65
CA PHE A 117 -11.77 17.44 5.87
C PHE A 117 -12.81 17.85 6.94
N ASN A 118 -13.96 17.18 7.00
CA ASN A 118 -15.02 17.57 7.94
C ASN A 118 -14.75 17.15 9.41
N ILE A 119 -13.73 16.33 9.68
CA ILE A 119 -13.25 16.05 11.06
C ILE A 119 -12.81 17.36 11.70
N PHE A 120 -12.27 18.30 10.91
CA PHE A 120 -11.77 19.56 11.42
C PHE A 120 -12.87 20.45 11.98
N ASP A 121 -14.09 20.39 11.45
CA ASP A 121 -15.22 21.18 11.97
C ASP A 121 -15.56 20.82 13.42
N ARG A 122 -15.23 19.60 13.85
CA ARG A 122 -15.51 19.08 15.19
C ARG A 122 -14.40 19.37 16.20
N TRP A 123 -13.15 19.17 15.82
CA TRP A 123 -12.01 19.24 16.75
C TRP A 123 -11.11 20.45 16.60
N LYS A 124 -11.44 21.40 15.71
CA LYS A 124 -10.74 22.68 15.62
C LYS A 124 -10.75 23.45 16.95
N PRO A 125 -9.71 24.26 17.22
CA PRO A 125 -9.72 25.19 18.35
C PRO A 125 -10.92 26.13 18.33
N ALA A 126 -11.38 26.54 19.52
CA ALA A 126 -12.44 27.53 19.64
C ALA A 126 -12.06 28.85 18.94
N GLY A 127 -12.93 29.36 18.08
CA GLY A 127 -12.68 30.57 17.29
C GLY A 127 -11.92 30.34 15.98
N ALA A 128 -11.49 29.12 15.67
CA ALA A 128 -10.91 28.81 14.36
C ALA A 128 -12.00 28.70 13.29
N ALA A 129 -11.77 29.34 12.13
CA ALA A 129 -12.55 29.11 10.91
C ALA A 129 -11.81 28.08 10.04
N CYS A 130 -12.53 27.05 9.61
CA CYS A 130 -12.01 26.03 8.69
C CYS A 130 -12.66 26.24 7.31
N PRO A 131 -11.88 26.26 6.22
CA PRO A 131 -10.42 26.18 6.16
C PRO A 131 -9.73 27.52 6.52
N GLY A 132 -8.57 27.52 7.22
CA GLY A 132 -7.96 28.76 7.73
C GLY A 132 -6.71 28.57 8.61
N GLN A 133 -6.04 29.67 8.98
CA GLN A 133 -4.72 29.65 9.64
C GLN A 133 -4.64 28.93 10.99
N ASN A 134 -5.77 28.64 11.65
CA ASN A 134 -5.84 27.92 12.93
C ASN A 134 -6.71 26.65 12.86
N CYS A 135 -6.96 26.14 11.65
CA CYS A 135 -7.75 24.94 11.47
C CYS A 135 -6.86 23.70 11.65
N PHE A 136 -6.73 23.23 12.90
CA PHE A 136 -5.93 22.05 13.21
C PHE A 136 -6.61 21.08 14.19
N ILE A 137 -6.25 19.80 14.11
CA ILE A 137 -6.66 18.79 15.09
C ILE A 137 -5.61 18.78 16.20
N PRO A 138 -5.95 19.13 17.45
CA PRO A 138 -4.98 19.17 18.52
C PRO A 138 -4.47 17.76 18.87
N ASN A 139 -3.15 17.61 18.99
CA ASN A 139 -2.47 16.35 19.29
C ASN A 139 -1.96 16.26 20.75
N ASP A 140 -2.26 17.26 21.59
CA ASP A 140 -1.67 17.35 22.93
C ASP A 140 -2.37 16.45 23.95
N ASN A 141 -1.58 15.78 24.79
CA ASN A 141 -2.03 14.96 25.92
C ASN A 141 -3.17 13.99 25.56
N LEU A 142 -3.13 13.40 24.37
CA LEU A 142 -4.19 12.53 23.86
C LEU A 142 -4.64 11.46 24.86
N LEU A 143 -3.72 10.88 25.63
CA LEU A 143 -4.03 9.87 26.65
C LEU A 143 -5.05 10.36 27.68
N HIS A 144 -4.93 11.63 28.10
CA HIS A 144 -5.76 12.28 29.12
C HIS A 144 -6.97 13.02 28.54
N ARG A 145 -7.13 13.07 27.21
CA ARG A 145 -8.31 13.66 26.60
C ARG A 145 -9.52 12.75 26.74
N ASP A 146 -10.67 13.40 26.89
CA ASP A 146 -11.96 12.74 26.91
C ASP A 146 -12.13 11.83 25.69
N ASN A 147 -12.73 10.67 25.92
CA ASN A 147 -13.01 9.67 24.89
C ASN A 147 -14.42 9.78 24.30
N THR A 148 -14.99 10.98 24.36
CA THR A 148 -16.35 11.26 23.87
C THR A 148 -16.41 10.99 22.38
N LEU A 149 -17.40 10.17 22.00
CA LEU A 149 -17.66 9.83 20.62
C LEU A 149 -18.53 10.91 19.98
N PHE A 150 -18.09 11.40 18.83
CA PHE A 150 -18.84 12.36 18.02
C PHE A 150 -19.19 11.76 16.68
N ASN A 151 -20.40 12.06 16.22
CA ASN A 151 -20.83 11.71 14.87
C ASN A 151 -20.12 12.64 13.88
N VAL A 152 -19.38 12.05 12.95
CA VAL A 152 -18.70 12.73 11.86
C VAL A 152 -19.16 12.11 10.55
N ILE A 153 -19.40 12.93 9.54
CA ILE A 153 -19.81 12.48 8.21
C ILE A 153 -18.55 12.02 7.47
N THR A 154 -18.48 10.83 6.93
CA THR A 154 -17.33 10.38 6.12
C THR A 154 -17.40 10.98 4.71
N PRO A 155 -16.31 10.91 3.91
CA PRO A 155 -16.36 11.29 2.49
C PRO A 155 -17.43 10.55 1.68
N ASN A 156 -17.85 9.37 2.14
CA ASN A 156 -18.89 8.55 1.51
C ASN A 156 -20.31 8.89 2.01
N LEU A 157 -20.48 9.98 2.76
CA LEU A 157 -21.74 10.43 3.36
C LEU A 157 -22.28 9.52 4.48
N ASP A 158 -21.50 8.56 4.97
CA ASP A 158 -21.84 7.72 6.13
C ASP A 158 -21.55 8.46 7.44
N VAL A 159 -22.24 8.12 8.53
CA VAL A 159 -21.95 8.68 9.86
C VAL A 159 -21.06 7.72 10.64
N GLU A 160 -19.84 8.14 10.96
CA GLU A 160 -18.90 7.40 11.82
C GLU A 160 -18.80 8.08 13.19
N GLN A 161 -18.75 7.27 14.25
CA GLN A 161 -18.50 7.75 15.60
C GLN A 161 -17.02 7.74 15.90
N LEU A 162 -16.44 8.92 16.07
CA LEU A 162 -15.00 9.08 16.25
C LEU A 162 -14.68 9.83 17.54
N ASN A 163 -13.57 9.42 18.15
CA ASN A 163 -12.92 10.11 19.25
C ASN A 163 -11.79 11.01 18.71
N ILE A 164 -11.34 12.00 19.48
CA ILE A 164 -10.14 12.78 19.16
C ILE A 164 -8.89 11.90 19.00
N LYS A 165 -8.82 10.78 19.74
CA LYS A 165 -7.74 9.78 19.60
C LYS A 165 -7.73 9.13 18.22
N ASP A 166 -8.91 8.92 17.63
CA ASP A 166 -9.07 8.31 16.30
C ASP A 166 -8.88 9.35 15.19
N ALA A 167 -9.30 10.60 15.45
CA ALA A 167 -9.08 11.74 14.57
C ALA A 167 -7.58 12.05 14.34
N ASN A 168 -6.72 11.70 15.31
CA ASN A 168 -5.26 11.82 15.22
C ASN A 168 -4.56 10.58 14.63
N ILE A 169 -5.31 9.62 14.06
CA ILE A 169 -4.74 8.48 13.35
C ILE A 169 -4.69 8.79 11.86
N LEU A 170 -3.49 8.74 11.31
CA LEU A 170 -3.27 8.80 9.88
C LEU A 170 -3.51 7.43 9.28
N GLN A 171 -4.42 7.36 8.31
CA GLN A 171 -4.68 6.13 7.57
C GLN A 171 -4.45 6.38 6.08
N LEU A 172 -3.56 5.57 5.52
CA LEU A 172 -3.19 5.60 4.12
C LEU A 172 -3.58 4.30 3.46
N ARG A 173 -4.18 4.39 2.28
CA ARG A 173 -4.33 3.27 1.36
C ARG A 173 -3.28 3.42 0.26
N VAL A 174 -2.44 2.42 0.12
CA VAL A 174 -1.45 2.32 -0.95
C VAL A 174 -1.86 1.17 -1.84
N THR A 175 -2.02 1.46 -3.13
CA THR A 175 -2.32 0.47 -4.16
C THR A 175 -1.17 0.42 -5.14
N TYR A 176 -0.74 -0.79 -5.47
CA TYR A 176 0.39 -1.08 -6.33
C TYR A 176 -0.04 -2.14 -7.34
N GLU A 177 0.22 -1.88 -8.61
CA GLU A 177 0.02 -2.84 -9.69
C GLU A 177 1.25 -3.75 -9.81
N TYR A 178 1.06 -5.04 -9.58
CA TYR A 178 2.13 -6.02 -9.54
C TYR A 178 2.14 -6.91 -10.77
N ASP A 179 3.29 -6.93 -11.47
CA ASP A 179 3.58 -7.92 -12.51
C ASP A 179 4.59 -8.96 -11.98
N SER A 180 4.18 -10.22 -12.02
CA SER A 180 5.00 -11.35 -11.58
C SER A 180 6.01 -11.83 -12.63
N GLY A 181 5.85 -11.46 -13.91
CA GLY A 181 6.68 -11.93 -15.02
C GLY A 181 6.63 -13.44 -15.28
N VAL A 182 5.76 -14.19 -14.59
CA VAL A 182 5.66 -15.65 -14.72
C VAL A 182 4.91 -16.02 -16.01
N PRO A 183 5.53 -16.75 -16.95
CA PRO A 183 4.89 -17.11 -18.21
C PRO A 183 3.66 -17.99 -17.98
N PHE A 184 2.68 -17.88 -18.89
CA PHE A 184 1.37 -18.55 -18.87
C PHE A 184 0.39 -18.12 -17.78
N LEU A 185 0.85 -17.65 -16.61
CA LEU A 185 -0.05 -17.12 -15.58
C LEU A 185 -0.39 -15.64 -15.79
N GLY A 186 0.54 -14.83 -16.31
CA GLY A 186 0.29 -13.40 -16.56
C GLY A 186 -0.82 -13.12 -17.58
N THR A 187 -1.05 -14.00 -18.55
CA THR A 187 -2.13 -13.85 -19.54
C THR A 187 -3.49 -14.37 -19.06
N LEU A 188 -3.52 -15.20 -18.03
CA LEU A 188 -4.75 -15.73 -17.42
C LEU A 188 -5.20 -14.91 -16.19
N LEU A 189 -4.27 -14.23 -15.52
CA LEU A 189 -4.47 -13.45 -14.31
C LEU A 189 -3.91 -12.03 -14.50
N SER A 190 -4.27 -11.37 -15.61
CA SER A 190 -3.79 -10.02 -15.94
C SER A 190 -3.93 -9.07 -14.74
N ASP A 191 -2.83 -8.40 -14.41
CA ASP A 191 -2.66 -7.33 -13.42
C ASP A 191 -3.21 -7.63 -12.03
N ILE A 192 -2.33 -8.13 -11.16
CA ILE A 192 -2.64 -8.27 -9.75
C ILE A 192 -2.47 -6.90 -9.08
N THR A 193 -3.59 -6.24 -8.82
CA THR A 193 -3.59 -5.03 -7.99
C THR A 193 -3.44 -5.43 -6.52
N LEU A 194 -2.30 -5.12 -5.93
CA LEU A 194 -2.07 -5.26 -4.50
C LEU A 194 -2.50 -3.96 -3.81
N SER A 195 -3.34 -4.07 -2.79
CA SER A 195 -3.75 -2.92 -1.98
C SER A 195 -3.50 -3.19 -0.51
N VAL A 196 -2.89 -2.23 0.18
CA VAL A 196 -2.62 -2.26 1.60
C VAL A 196 -3.16 -0.98 2.24
N VAL A 197 -3.72 -1.13 3.44
CA VAL A 197 -4.05 0.00 4.31
C VAL A 197 -3.04 0.04 5.46
N SER A 198 -2.31 1.14 5.58
CA SER A 198 -1.34 1.38 6.64
C SER A 198 -1.83 2.48 7.56
N THR A 199 -1.68 2.28 8.87
CA THR A 199 -2.17 3.21 9.89
C THR A 199 -1.05 3.62 10.83
N VAL A 200 -0.87 4.92 11.05
CA VAL A 200 0.17 5.49 11.92
C VAL A 200 -0.42 6.62 12.77
N ARG A 201 0.01 6.74 14.03
CA ARG A 201 -0.36 7.91 14.86
C ARG A 201 0.39 9.14 14.39
N MET A 202 -0.30 10.26 14.25
CA MET A 202 0.33 11.52 13.90
C MET A 202 1.23 12.00 15.03
N GLN A 203 2.44 12.42 14.69
CA GLN A 203 3.33 13.08 15.66
C GLN A 203 3.08 14.60 15.69
N THR A 204 2.51 15.12 14.61
CA THR A 204 2.24 16.53 14.39
C THR A 204 0.75 16.76 14.18
N PRO A 205 0.19 17.88 14.63
CA PRO A 205 -1.22 18.17 14.42
C PRO A 205 -1.53 18.27 12.93
N ALA A 206 -2.67 17.70 12.52
CA ALA A 206 -3.19 17.88 11.18
C ALA A 206 -3.73 19.31 11.04
N THR A 207 -3.43 19.99 9.94
CA THR A 207 -3.85 21.37 9.64
C THR A 207 -4.50 21.44 8.25
N VAL A 208 -5.39 22.41 8.02
CA VAL A 208 -6.06 22.61 6.71
C VAL A 208 -6.11 24.09 6.33
N PHE A 209 -5.60 24.42 5.14
CA PHE A 209 -5.54 25.79 4.63
C PHE A 209 -6.56 26.06 3.51
N PRO A 210 -7.03 27.31 3.36
CA PRO A 210 -8.00 27.67 2.34
C PRO A 210 -7.43 27.48 0.94
N GLY A 211 -8.12 26.68 0.11
CA GLY A 211 -7.72 26.36 -1.26
C GLY A 211 -6.67 25.25 -1.39
N GLU A 212 -6.14 24.72 -0.29
CA GLU A 212 -4.87 23.98 -0.28
C GLU A 212 -4.85 22.85 0.77
N GLY A 213 -5.56 21.75 0.48
CA GLY A 213 -5.31 20.39 1.03
C GLY A 213 -5.28 20.17 2.57
N LEU A 214 -4.93 18.94 2.95
CA LEU A 214 -4.64 18.53 4.33
C LEU A 214 -3.12 18.56 4.55
N TYR A 215 -2.65 19.15 5.64
CA TYR A 215 -1.24 19.25 6.03
C TYR A 215 -1.00 18.61 7.42
N PHE A 216 0.25 18.27 7.75
CA PHE A 216 0.66 17.89 9.11
C PHE A 216 1.86 18.73 9.50
N ASP A 217 1.73 19.51 10.57
CA ASP A 217 2.65 20.61 10.87
C ASP A 217 3.74 20.20 11.87
N GLY A 218 4.99 20.04 11.41
CA GLY A 218 6.13 19.62 12.23
C GLY A 218 7.40 20.45 12.08
N PHE A 219 7.40 21.47 11.23
CA PHE A 219 8.59 22.26 10.98
C PHE A 219 8.18 23.68 10.58
N ILE A 220 8.32 24.61 11.52
CA ILE A 220 8.45 26.03 11.19
C ILE A 220 9.93 26.24 10.86
N PRO A 221 10.34 26.45 9.58
CA PRO A 221 11.66 26.99 9.33
C PRO A 221 11.61 28.48 9.64
N GLY A 222 12.29 28.92 10.70
CA GLY A 222 12.54 30.34 10.93
C GLY A 222 12.22 30.92 12.32
N THR A 223 12.23 30.12 13.38
CA THR A 223 12.51 30.60 14.75
C THR A 223 13.42 29.65 15.47
#